data_AF-A0A5C2HP45-F1
#
_entry.id   AF-A0A5C2HP45-F1
#
_cell.length_a   1.000
_cell.length_b   1.000
_cell.length_c   1.000
_cell.angle_alpha   90.00
_cell.angle_beta   90.00
_cell.angle_gamma   90.00
#
_symmetry.space_group_name_H-M   'P 1'
#
loop_
_entity.id
_entity.type
_entity.pdbx_description
1 polymer ?
#
loop_
_entity_poly.entity_id
_entity_poly.type
_entity_poly.pdbx_seq_one_letter_code
_entity_poly.pdbx_strand_id
1 'polypeptide(L)'
;MAQGIGPCVRSWKNSAGGNYYRGYHRDHNQGLVAEADQAMGFCFFNNLAIGVAHALSHPDINKVAIIDFDVHHGNGTDAIFANQPRVSLFSSYQHPFYPGTVAVTPYTILLPAGSQDTHAWKLMQQQWLPTLKSLQPDMLFFSAGFDAHQDDWIGGLNWSTESKKQFLIFYLFVIRIFHRR
;
A
#
# COMPACT_ATOMS: atom_id res chain seq x y z
N MET A 1 21.27 -16.38 -14.63
CA MET A 1 21.24 -15.82 -13.26
C MET A 1 19.85 -15.23 -13.03
N ALA A 2 18.89 -16.08 -12.65
CA ALA A 2 17.52 -15.69 -12.37
C ALA A 2 17.23 -16.10 -10.92
N GLN A 3 17.42 -15.17 -9.98
CA GLN A 3 17.15 -15.36 -8.56
C GLN A 3 16.14 -14.33 -8.01
N GLY A 4 15.54 -13.50 -8.87
CA GLY A 4 14.65 -12.40 -8.46
C GLY A 4 13.15 -12.69 -8.52
N ILE A 5 12.74 -13.92 -8.85
CA ILE A 5 11.32 -14.27 -9.05
C ILE A 5 10.93 -15.32 -8.01
N GLY A 6 10.52 -14.86 -6.82
CA GLY A 6 9.92 -15.71 -5.80
C GLY A 6 8.71 -15.01 -5.20
N PRO A 7 7.49 -15.55 -5.31
CA PRO A 7 6.33 -14.95 -4.66
C PRO A 7 6.38 -15.31 -3.17
N CYS A 8 6.63 -14.33 -2.30
CA CYS A 8 6.55 -14.56 -0.85
C CYS A 8 5.15 -14.21 -0.31
N VAL A 9 4.12 -14.90 -0.81
CA VAL A 9 2.81 -14.98 -0.13
C VAL A 9 2.84 -16.22 0.75
N ARG A 10 3.20 -16.07 2.03
CA ARG A 10 3.13 -17.18 3.00
C ARG A 10 1.82 -17.04 3.80
N SER A 11 0.93 -18.01 3.61
CA SER A 11 -0.34 -18.13 4.35
C SER A 11 -0.08 -18.57 5.80
N TRP A 12 -0.74 -17.95 6.78
CA TRP A 12 -0.78 -18.46 8.15
C TRP A 12 -2.23 -18.56 8.62
N LYS A 13 -2.66 -19.77 8.98
CA LYS A 13 -3.95 -19.99 9.64
C LYS A 13 -3.78 -19.70 11.14
N ASN A 14 -4.54 -18.75 11.67
CA ASN A 14 -4.72 -18.67 13.12
C ASN A 14 -5.78 -19.71 13.54
N SER A 15 -5.55 -20.36 14.68
CA SER A 15 -6.43 -21.25 15.44
C SER A 15 -7.87 -20.76 15.70
N ALA A 16 -8.23 -19.53 15.33
CA ALA A 16 -9.59 -18.97 15.42
C ALA A 16 -10.42 -19.10 14.12
N GLY A 17 -9.94 -19.79 13.09
CA GLY A 17 -10.69 -20.02 11.85
C GLY A 17 -10.65 -18.89 10.81
N GLY A 18 -9.90 -17.81 11.07
CA GLY A 18 -9.61 -16.76 10.10
C GLY A 18 -8.34 -17.06 9.29
N ASN A 19 -8.45 -17.12 7.97
CA ASN A 19 -7.31 -17.14 7.05
C ASN A 19 -6.77 -15.71 6.91
N TYR A 20 -5.62 -15.41 7.51
CA TYR A 20 -4.95 -14.12 7.32
C TYR A 20 -3.61 -14.34 6.63
N TYR A 21 -3.45 -13.71 5.48
CA TYR A 21 -2.22 -13.80 4.70
C TYR A 21 -1.33 -12.61 5.05
N ARG A 22 -0.09 -12.88 5.48
CA ARG A 22 0.93 -11.86 5.77
C ARG A 22 2.10 -12.07 4.82
N GLY A 23 2.21 -11.21 3.81
CA GLY A 23 3.39 -11.10 2.95
C GLY A 23 4.13 -9.79 3.24
N TYR A 24 5.45 -9.84 3.34
CA TYR A 24 6.31 -8.65 3.39
C TYR A 24 7.36 -8.83 2.29
N HIS A 25 7.35 -7.95 1.28
CA HIS A 25 8.37 -7.91 0.24
C HIS A 25 9.37 -6.80 0.57
N ARG A 26 10.66 -7.13 0.52
CA ARG A 26 11.76 -6.24 0.88
C ARG A 26 12.55 -5.88 -0.38
N ASP A 27 11.86 -5.36 -1.38
CA ASP A 27 12.51 -4.88 -2.60
C ASP A 27 12.74 -3.39 -2.46
N HIS A 28 14.00 -2.96 -2.64
CA HIS A 28 14.37 -1.52 -2.72
C HIS A 28 13.88 -0.86 -4.02
N ASN A 29 13.00 -1.54 -4.75
CA ASN A 29 12.50 -1.14 -6.05
C ASN A 29 10.96 -1.15 -5.97
N GLN A 30 10.39 0.04 -5.82
CA GLN A 30 8.97 0.28 -5.51
C GLN A 30 8.10 0.00 -6.73
N GLY A 31 7.84 -1.28 -7.03
CA GLY A 31 7.11 -1.83 -8.21
C GLY A 31 5.82 -1.14 -8.68
N LEU A 32 5.32 -0.16 -7.94
CA LEU A 32 4.01 0.49 -8.01
C LEU A 32 3.80 1.36 -9.22
N VAL A 33 4.88 1.88 -9.79
CA VAL A 33 4.85 2.77 -10.95
C VAL A 33 4.78 1.98 -12.26
N ALA A 34 5.16 0.69 -12.27
CA ALA A 34 5.01 -0.16 -13.45
C ALA A 34 3.52 -0.42 -13.75
N GLU A 35 3.11 0.01 -14.93
CA GLU A 35 1.78 -0.26 -15.48
C GLU A 35 1.74 -1.67 -16.10
N ALA A 36 0.56 -2.12 -16.53
CA ALA A 36 0.38 -3.46 -17.06
C ALA A 36 1.26 -3.77 -18.29
N ASP A 37 1.57 -2.75 -19.08
CA ASP A 37 2.31 -2.83 -20.33
C ASP A 37 3.58 -1.95 -20.36
N GLN A 38 3.92 -1.27 -19.26
CA GLN A 38 5.04 -0.34 -19.21
C GLN A 38 5.85 -0.42 -17.91
N ALA A 39 7.16 -0.65 -18.06
CA ALA A 39 8.14 -0.47 -16.98
C ALA A 39 8.51 1.02 -16.84
N MET A 40 8.47 1.55 -15.61
CA MET A 40 8.82 2.94 -15.32
C MET A 40 9.23 3.11 -13.85
N GLY A 41 9.85 4.25 -13.49
CA GLY A 41 10.35 4.57 -12.15
C GLY A 41 11.09 3.42 -11.46
N PHE A 42 12.08 2.86 -12.17
CA PHE A 42 12.91 1.71 -11.75
C PHE A 42 12.22 0.34 -11.74
N CYS A 43 10.91 0.25 -12.01
CA CYS A 43 10.12 -0.96 -11.83
C CYS A 43 9.91 -1.74 -13.13
N PHE A 44 10.27 -3.03 -13.12
CA PHE A 44 10.08 -3.95 -14.24
C PHE A 44 8.78 -4.77 -14.13
N PHE A 45 8.32 -5.02 -12.90
CA PHE A 45 7.09 -5.75 -12.61
C PHE A 45 6.39 -5.12 -11.39
N ASN A 46 5.06 -5.07 -11.40
CA ASN A 46 4.27 -4.64 -10.25
C ASN A 46 4.04 -5.81 -9.28
N ASN A 47 5.02 -6.06 -8.42
CA ASN A 47 5.02 -7.17 -7.45
C ASN A 47 3.78 -7.13 -6.53
N LEU A 48 3.32 -5.94 -6.18
CA LEU A 48 2.12 -5.74 -5.38
C LEU A 48 0.87 -6.22 -6.12
N ALA A 49 0.71 -5.80 -7.38
CA ALA A 49 -0.40 -6.21 -8.22
C ALA A 49 -0.43 -7.71 -8.46
N ILE A 50 0.73 -8.34 -8.66
CA ILE A 50 0.84 -9.80 -8.79
C ILE A 50 0.38 -10.48 -7.49
N GLY A 51 0.84 -10.01 -6.33
CA GLY A 51 0.44 -10.56 -5.03
C GLY A 51 -1.07 -10.43 -4.78
N VAL A 52 -1.64 -9.29 -5.13
CA VAL A 52 -3.09 -9.02 -5.03
C VAL A 52 -3.89 -9.94 -5.96
N ALA A 53 -3.49 -10.06 -7.23
CA ALA A 53 -4.14 -10.95 -8.20
C ALA A 53 -4.10 -12.41 -7.75
N HIS A 54 -2.96 -12.86 -7.21
CA HIS A 54 -2.81 -14.19 -6.64
C HIS A 54 -3.68 -14.42 -5.39
N ALA A 55 -3.83 -13.42 -4.51
CA ALA A 55 -4.74 -13.54 -3.38
C ALA A 55 -6.20 -13.66 -3.83
N LEU A 56 -6.61 -12.86 -4.82
CA LEU A 56 -7.96 -12.88 -5.37
C LEU A 56 -8.31 -14.17 -6.15
N SER A 57 -7.32 -14.98 -6.55
CA SER A 57 -7.58 -16.31 -7.11
C SER A 57 -7.94 -17.36 -6.05
N HIS A 58 -7.73 -17.06 -4.76
CA HIS A 58 -8.15 -17.93 -3.67
C HIS A 58 -9.66 -17.78 -3.42
N PRO A 59 -10.44 -18.88 -3.32
CA PRO A 59 -11.90 -18.81 -3.19
C PRO A 59 -12.37 -18.08 -1.92
N ASP A 60 -11.61 -18.19 -0.82
CA ASP A 60 -11.94 -17.52 0.45
C ASP A 60 -11.64 -16.02 0.49
N ILE A 61 -11.01 -15.45 -0.53
CA ILE A 61 -10.63 -14.03 -0.57
C ILE A 61 -11.53 -13.31 -1.58
N ASN A 62 -12.55 -12.63 -1.10
CA ASN A 62 -13.50 -11.91 -1.93
C ASN A 62 -13.07 -10.47 -2.18
N LYS A 63 -12.48 -9.82 -1.17
CA LYS A 63 -12.07 -8.42 -1.23
C LYS A 63 -10.73 -8.17 -0.55
N VAL A 64 -9.95 -7.29 -1.15
CA VAL A 64 -8.64 -6.88 -0.65
C VAL A 64 -8.54 -5.36 -0.58
N ALA A 65 -7.76 -4.86 0.39
CA ALA A 65 -7.39 -3.45 0.42
C ALA A 65 -5.88 -3.29 0.32
N ILE A 66 -5.47 -2.32 -0.48
CA ILE A 66 -4.07 -1.93 -0.65
C ILE A 66 -3.89 -0.60 0.09
N ILE A 67 -2.90 -0.52 0.96
CA ILE A 67 -2.49 0.71 1.64
C ILE A 67 -1.13 1.11 1.09
N ASP A 68 -1.08 2.25 0.43
CA ASP A 68 0.11 2.81 -0.19
C ASP A 68 0.40 4.19 0.41
N PHE A 69 1.59 4.35 0.99
CA PHE A 69 2.03 5.59 1.61
C PHE A 69 3.43 6.02 1.14
N ASP A 70 3.84 5.48 0.00
CA ASP A 70 5.03 5.92 -0.71
C ASP A 70 4.98 7.43 -1.01
N VAL A 71 6.14 8.11 -1.09
CA VAL A 71 6.13 9.54 -1.44
C VAL A 71 5.68 9.76 -2.88
N HIS A 72 5.84 8.76 -3.76
CA HIS A 72 5.43 8.79 -5.15
C HIS A 72 4.03 8.21 -5.32
N HIS A 73 3.29 8.73 -6.29
CA HIS A 73 2.04 8.09 -6.67
C HIS A 73 2.32 6.71 -7.28
N GLY A 74 1.74 5.65 -6.71
CA GLY A 74 1.71 4.30 -7.28
C GLY A 74 0.79 4.17 -8.49
N ASN A 75 1.04 4.94 -9.56
CA ASN A 75 0.18 5.05 -10.74
C ASN A 75 -0.10 3.72 -11.43
N GLY A 76 0.87 2.79 -11.45
CA GLY A 76 0.69 1.47 -12.02
C GLY A 76 -0.30 0.63 -11.24
N THR A 77 -0.23 0.65 -9.91
CA THR A 77 -1.21 -0.04 -9.06
C THR A 77 -2.60 0.55 -9.21
N ASP A 78 -2.71 1.88 -9.26
CA ASP A 78 -3.97 2.58 -9.48
C ASP A 78 -4.59 2.22 -10.84
N ALA A 79 -3.79 2.26 -11.91
CA ALA A 79 -4.23 1.89 -13.26
C ALA A 79 -4.68 0.42 -13.38
N ILE A 80 -3.91 -0.52 -12.82
CA ILE A 80 -4.22 -1.96 -12.87
C ILE A 80 -5.56 -2.27 -12.18
N PHE A 81 -5.87 -1.59 -11.07
CA PHE A 81 -7.04 -1.90 -10.25
C PHE A 81 -8.20 -0.92 -10.40
N ALA A 82 -8.09 0.10 -11.26
CA ALA A 82 -9.13 1.11 -11.47
C ALA A 82 -10.53 0.53 -11.73
N ASN A 83 -10.60 -0.59 -12.46
CA ASN A 83 -11.86 -1.27 -12.81
C ASN A 83 -12.08 -2.59 -12.06
N GLN A 84 -11.34 -2.85 -10.97
CA GLN A 84 -11.45 -4.08 -10.19
C GLN A 84 -12.25 -3.85 -8.89
N PRO A 85 -13.55 -4.17 -8.84
CA PRO A 85 -14.41 -3.87 -7.69
C PRO A 85 -14.03 -4.64 -6.41
N ARG A 86 -13.23 -5.71 -6.53
CA ARG A 86 -12.73 -6.50 -5.40
C ARG A 86 -11.50 -5.88 -4.73
N VAL A 87 -10.95 -4.79 -5.28
CA VAL A 87 -9.75 -4.13 -4.78
C VAL A 87 -10.09 -2.69 -4.39
N SER A 88 -9.63 -2.27 -3.21
CA SER A 88 -9.72 -0.88 -2.76
C SER A 88 -8.32 -0.34 -2.48
N LEU A 89 -7.89 0.67 -3.24
CA LEU A 89 -6.60 1.32 -3.09
C LEU A 89 -6.71 2.56 -2.21
N PHE A 90 -6.01 2.58 -1.09
CA PHE A 90 -5.83 3.74 -0.22
C PHE A 90 -4.42 4.26 -0.47
N SER A 91 -4.30 5.46 -1.06
CA SER A 91 -3.00 5.97 -1.50
C SER A 91 -2.76 7.36 -0.91
N SER A 92 -1.58 7.58 -0.34
CA SER A 92 -1.09 8.90 0.01
C SER A 92 0.26 9.15 -0.61
N TYR A 93 0.46 10.30 -1.21
CA TYR A 93 1.73 10.65 -1.85
C TYR A 93 1.88 12.17 -1.94
N GLN A 94 3.09 12.61 -2.26
CA GLN A 94 3.38 14.03 -2.45
C GLN A 94 2.73 14.54 -3.75
N HIS A 95 2.03 15.67 -3.69
CA HIS A 95 1.48 16.30 -4.90
C HIS A 95 1.50 17.84 -4.80
N PRO A 96 1.89 18.55 -5.88
CA PRO A 96 2.43 18.02 -7.16
C PRO A 96 3.82 17.40 -6.99
N PHE A 97 4.05 16.22 -7.59
CA PHE A 97 5.34 15.51 -7.58
C PHE A 97 5.40 14.45 -8.68
N TYR A 98 6.57 13.85 -8.95
CA TYR A 98 6.68 12.70 -9.87
C TYR A 98 5.74 11.57 -9.41
N PRO A 99 5.02 10.88 -10.31
CA PRO A 99 5.01 10.94 -11.79
C PRO A 99 4.13 12.03 -12.41
N GLY A 100 3.54 12.94 -11.62
CA GLY A 100 2.71 14.04 -12.13
C GLY A 100 1.25 13.65 -12.39
N THR A 101 0.85 12.44 -12.03
CA THR A 101 -0.53 11.95 -12.15
C THR A 101 -1.29 12.13 -10.83
N VAL A 102 -2.62 12.11 -10.92
CA VAL A 102 -3.50 12.07 -9.75
C VAL A 102 -4.25 10.75 -9.77
N ALA A 103 -4.19 10.06 -8.65
CA ALA A 103 -4.86 8.79 -8.43
C ALA A 103 -6.38 8.90 -8.67
N VAL A 104 -6.94 7.88 -9.31
CA VAL A 104 -8.37 7.75 -9.63
C VAL A 104 -9.15 7.26 -8.41
N THR A 105 -8.50 6.52 -7.50
CA THR A 105 -9.16 6.04 -6.27
C THR A 105 -9.71 7.18 -5.41
N PRO A 106 -10.95 7.05 -4.87
CA PRO A 106 -11.54 8.07 -4.00
C PRO A 106 -10.89 8.12 -2.61
N TYR A 107 -9.98 7.20 -2.28
CA TYR A 107 -9.31 7.14 -0.98
C TYR A 107 -7.92 7.80 -1.00
N THR A 108 -7.73 8.77 -1.89
CA THR A 108 -6.47 9.46 -2.10
C THR A 108 -6.25 10.60 -1.10
N ILE A 109 -5.06 10.65 -0.51
CA ILE A 109 -4.59 11.76 0.32
C ILE A 109 -3.40 12.43 -0.36
N LEU A 110 -3.58 13.65 -0.85
CA LEU A 110 -2.51 14.45 -1.45
C LEU A 110 -1.77 15.25 -0.38
N LEU A 111 -0.45 15.11 -0.34
CA LEU A 111 0.40 15.80 0.64
C LEU A 111 1.26 16.86 -0.07
N PRO A 112 1.18 18.14 0.31
CA PRO A 112 2.13 19.13 -0.17
C PRO A 112 3.57 18.81 0.27
N ALA A 113 4.56 19.27 -0.49
CA ALA A 113 5.96 19.22 -0.06
C ALA A 113 6.14 19.84 1.33
N GLY A 114 7.01 19.25 2.15
CA GLY A 114 7.26 19.63 3.54
C GLY A 114 6.21 19.11 4.53
N SER A 115 5.18 18.39 4.08
CA SER A 115 4.18 17.82 4.99
C SER A 115 4.83 16.87 6.00
N GLN A 116 4.46 17.06 7.27
CA GLN A 116 4.94 16.24 8.38
C GLN A 116 4.16 14.93 8.47
N ASP A 117 4.82 13.90 8.98
CA ASP A 117 4.22 12.58 9.27
C ASP A 117 2.94 12.71 10.13
N THR A 118 2.98 13.50 11.20
CA THR A 118 1.84 13.71 12.10
C THR A 118 0.58 14.21 11.39
N HIS A 119 0.74 15.06 10.37
CA HIS A 119 -0.36 15.53 9.55
C HIS A 119 -0.91 14.42 8.66
N ALA A 120 -0.03 13.71 7.96
CA ALA A 120 -0.41 12.59 7.09
C ALA A 120 -1.16 11.49 7.88
N TRP A 121 -0.63 11.06 9.02
CA TRP A 121 -1.26 10.04 9.85
C TRP A 121 -2.61 10.46 10.42
N LYS A 122 -2.78 11.74 10.75
CA LYS A 122 -4.08 12.26 11.19
C LYS A 122 -5.11 12.13 10.07
N LEU A 123 -4.75 12.49 8.83
CA LEU A 123 -5.64 12.36 7.68
C LEU A 123 -5.97 10.88 7.40
N MET A 124 -4.98 10.00 7.38
CA MET A 124 -5.19 8.56 7.17
C MET A 124 -6.10 7.96 8.25
N GLN A 125 -5.90 8.33 9.52
CA GLN A 125 -6.77 7.87 10.61
C GLN A 125 -8.21 8.35 10.45
N GLN A 126 -8.40 9.61 10.03
CA GLN A 126 -9.72 10.20 9.88
C GLN A 126 -10.46 9.71 8.63
N GLN A 127 -9.75 9.47 7.53
CA GLN A 127 -10.34 9.17 6.23
C GLN A 127 -10.32 7.67 5.90
N TRP A 128 -9.21 6.97 6.19
CA TRP A 128 -9.05 5.56 5.80
C TRP A 128 -9.62 4.61 6.85
N LEU A 129 -9.42 4.85 8.15
CA LEU A 129 -9.87 3.88 9.17
C LEU A 129 -11.39 3.64 9.19
N PRO A 130 -12.27 4.65 9.08
CA PRO A 130 -13.71 4.41 9.03
C PRO A 130 -14.09 3.57 7.81
N THR A 131 -13.49 3.88 6.66
CA THR A 131 -13.70 3.16 5.40
C THR A 131 -13.20 1.72 5.51
N LEU A 132 -11.99 1.47 6.01
CA LEU A 132 -11.45 0.12 6.19
C LEU A 132 -12.31 -0.73 7.13
N LYS A 133 -12.86 -0.13 8.20
CA LYS A 133 -13.80 -0.79 9.12
C LYS A 133 -15.10 -1.19 8.45
N SER A 134 -15.63 -0.35 7.56
CA SER A 134 -16.85 -0.62 6.79
C SER A 134 -16.59 -1.62 5.67
N LEU A 135 -15.46 -1.47 4.98
CA LEU A 135 -15.03 -2.32 3.88
C LEU A 135 -14.85 -3.75 4.37
N GLN A 136 -14.17 -3.98 5.49
CA GLN A 136 -13.87 -5.33 5.97
C GLN A 136 -13.18 -6.22 4.90
N PRO A 137 -12.02 -5.79 4.35
CA PRO A 137 -11.26 -6.63 3.42
C PRO A 137 -10.83 -7.93 4.10
N ASP A 138 -10.80 -9.00 3.31
CA ASP A 138 -10.31 -10.33 3.72
C ASP A 138 -8.78 -10.34 3.82
N MET A 139 -8.12 -9.47 3.07
CA MET A 139 -6.66 -9.33 3.07
C MET A 139 -6.21 -7.88 2.88
N LEU A 140 -5.12 -7.52 3.57
CA LEU A 140 -4.47 -6.23 3.46
C LEU A 140 -3.10 -6.37 2.80
N PHE A 141 -2.82 -5.49 1.86
CA PHE A 141 -1.51 -5.33 1.25
C PHE A 141 -0.96 -3.95 1.59
N PHE A 142 0.33 -3.87 1.91
CA PHE A 142 0.99 -2.61 2.22
C PHE A 142 2.11 -2.37 1.21
N SER A 143 2.05 -1.23 0.56
CA SER A 143 3.19 -0.64 -0.12
C SER A 143 3.88 0.30 0.85
N ALA A 144 5.08 -0.09 1.29
CA ALA A 144 5.82 0.59 2.35
C ALA A 144 7.08 1.27 1.82
N GLY A 145 6.89 2.34 1.05
CA GLY A 145 7.93 3.31 0.75
C GLY A 145 8.36 4.07 2.00
N PHE A 146 9.66 4.33 2.14
CA PHE A 146 10.21 5.13 3.25
C PHE A 146 10.96 6.36 2.76
N ASP A 147 10.75 6.73 1.51
CA ASP A 147 11.28 7.90 0.82
C ASP A 147 10.51 9.20 1.09
N ALA A 148 9.43 9.12 1.87
CA ALA A 148 8.82 10.29 2.51
C ALA A 148 9.68 10.87 3.66
N HIS A 149 10.77 10.19 4.01
CA HIS A 149 11.66 10.60 5.09
C HIS A 149 12.36 11.93 4.79
N GLN A 150 12.52 12.76 5.81
CA GLN A 150 13.15 14.09 5.71
C GLN A 150 14.59 14.10 5.16
N ASP A 151 15.30 12.98 5.31
CA ASP A 151 16.69 12.81 4.84
C ASP A 151 16.75 12.14 3.44
N ASP A 152 15.61 11.84 2.84
CA ASP A 152 15.54 11.24 1.52
C ASP A 152 15.59 12.32 0.43
N TRP A 153 16.49 12.17 -0.53
CA TRP A 153 16.77 13.13 -1.59
C TRP A 153 15.84 12.97 -2.81
N ILE A 154 15.12 11.85 -2.91
CA ILE A 154 14.15 11.61 -3.99
C ILE A 154 12.74 12.03 -3.61
N GLY A 155 12.46 12.35 -2.35
CA GLY A 155 11.19 12.87 -1.85
C GLY A 155 11.28 14.35 -1.46
N GLY A 156 10.14 14.94 -1.09
CA GLY A 156 10.05 16.29 -0.54
C GLY A 156 9.16 16.38 0.70
N LEU A 157 8.76 15.25 1.28
CA LEU A 157 8.02 15.20 2.55
C LEU A 157 8.99 15.28 3.74
N ASN A 158 8.46 15.65 4.90
CA ASN A 158 9.26 15.85 6.11
C ASN A 158 8.87 14.84 7.19
N TRP A 159 8.92 13.55 6.86
CA TRP A 159 8.59 12.50 7.81
C TRP A 159 9.82 12.16 8.66
N SER A 160 9.62 12.08 9.97
CA SER A 160 10.69 11.76 10.90
C SER A 160 11.02 10.26 10.88
N THR A 161 12.15 9.85 11.47
CA THR A 161 12.45 8.42 11.73
C THR A 161 11.34 7.73 12.55
N GLU A 162 10.62 8.48 13.39
CA GLU A 162 9.53 7.99 14.22
C GLU A 162 8.27 7.64 13.40
N SER A 163 8.15 8.13 12.17
CA SER A 163 7.07 7.76 11.24
C SER A 163 6.97 6.24 11.03
N LYS A 164 8.10 5.51 11.08
CA LYS A 164 8.13 4.04 11.02
C LYS A 164 7.39 3.40 12.19
N LYS A 165 7.51 3.98 13.40
CA LYS A 165 6.77 3.53 14.58
C LYS A 165 5.29 3.86 14.46
N GLN A 166 4.96 5.03 13.92
CA GLN A 166 3.58 5.44 13.66
C GLN A 166 2.90 4.51 12.63
N PHE A 167 3.61 4.12 11.58
CA PHE A 167 3.17 3.08 10.65
C PHE A 167 2.91 1.74 11.37
N LEU A 168 3.85 1.28 12.21
CA LEU A 168 3.68 0.05 12.95
C LEU A 168 2.45 0.10 13.88
N ILE A 169 2.22 1.24 14.55
CA ILE A 169 1.05 1.46 15.41
C ILE A 169 -0.23 1.41 14.56
N PHE A 170 -0.26 2.12 13.44
CA PHE A 170 -1.40 2.11 12.51
C PHE A 170 -1.67 0.68 12.01
N TYR A 171 -0.64 -0.03 11.55
CA TYR A 171 -0.70 -1.42 11.11
C TYR A 171 -1.27 -2.35 12.19
N LEU A 172 -0.78 -2.25 13.42
CA LEU A 172 -1.27 -3.04 14.54
C LEU A 172 -2.72 -2.69 14.90
N PHE A 173 -3.08 -1.41 14.82
CA PHE A 173 -4.44 -0.94 15.08
C PHE A 173 -5.41 -1.49 14.02
N VAL A 174 -5.03 -1.38 12.75
CA VAL A 174 -5.76 -1.93 11.61
C VAL A 174 -5.93 -3.44 11.81
N ILE A 175 -4.86 -4.21 12.02
CA ILE A 175 -4.98 -5.67 12.23
C ILE A 175 -5.85 -6.02 13.43
N ARG A 176 -5.77 -5.27 14.54
CA ARG A 176 -6.56 -5.56 15.73
C ARG A 176 -8.05 -5.31 15.51
N ILE A 177 -8.43 -4.40 14.60
CA ILE A 177 -9.82 -4.25 14.14
C ILE A 177 -10.28 -5.54 13.46
N PHE A 178 -9.43 -6.17 12.64
CA PHE A 178 -9.77 -7.38 11.91
C PHE A 178 -9.73 -8.66 12.77
N HIS A 179 -8.80 -8.76 13.72
CA HIS A 179 -8.61 -9.94 14.59
C HIS A 179 -9.57 -10.03 15.79
N ARG A 180 -10.40 -9.03 16.08
CA ARG A 180 -11.41 -9.10 17.16
C ARG A 180 -12.70 -9.84 16.76
N ARG A 181 -12.59 -10.79 15.85
CA ARG A 181 -13.67 -11.67 15.41
C ARG A 181 -13.35 -13.11 15.75
#